data_AF-A0A7D5TBJ7-F1
#
_entry.id   AF-A0A7D5TBJ7-F1
#
_cell.length_a   1.000
_cell.length_b   1.000
_cell.length_c   1.000
_cell.angle_alpha   90.00
_cell.angle_beta   90.00
_cell.angle_gamma   90.00
#
_symmetry.space_group_name_H-M   'P 1'
#
loop_
_entity.id
_entity.type
_entity.pdbx_description
1 polymer ?
#
loop_
_entity_poly.entity_id
_entity_poly.type
_entity_poly.pdbx_seq_one_letter_code
_entity_poly.pdbx_strand_id
1 'polypeptide(L)'
;MEDEKSPQNQSEHEHANSIVEVTDDASEQKLVADGGPQLPDSPEFNQWRLESTRRTDSIVVDSTLIEGSYELTLESECAGTWFEQVPARRTAVLHNEFLWRIPDNWEYFARITHEDEPDEILYKIPESRVSVVITEEKDGIRSRSGYRVLSIGRIQTRPTEMPDKNALIQLLRSIEDEDNHPSEAIEDTLQYLLEHWHRFETSYRQYYEKWSSKLMMNAFRGDRDDTFDSWSVEPWEVEQVIGHLVSDTINCARETADAVNDAFMEAGVVSPSPTVTLSVQETRLPIGYRAQALTELGCSSDETMDYLIDQFETKPDISGEAAREVDEQNVRAVRHALK
;
A
#
# COMPACT_ATOMS: atom_id res chain seq x y z
N MET A 1 1.74 5.46 87.70
CA MET A 1 1.31 5.62 86.31
C MET A 1 0.24 4.57 86.06
N GLU A 2 -0.97 4.76 86.61
CA GLU A 2 -1.85 5.96 86.50
C GLU A 2 -2.15 6.25 85.02
N ASP A 3 -3.36 6.57 84.58
CA ASP A 3 -4.70 6.56 85.20
C ASP A 3 -5.68 6.37 84.01
N GLU A 4 -6.82 5.67 84.15
CA GLU A 4 -8.13 6.20 84.54
C GLU A 4 -8.72 7.30 83.62
N LYS A 5 -10.05 7.21 83.41
CA LYS A 5 -10.99 8.22 82.87
C LYS A 5 -11.24 8.33 81.35
N SER A 6 -12.36 7.74 80.92
CA SER A 6 -13.34 8.40 80.04
C SER A 6 -13.92 9.67 80.72
N PRO A 7 -14.58 10.62 80.01
CA PRO A 7 -16.04 10.48 79.85
C PRO A 7 -16.71 11.14 78.61
N GLN A 8 -17.93 10.66 78.36
CA GLN A 8 -19.17 11.32 77.88
C GLN A 8 -19.17 12.78 77.37
N ASN A 9 -19.87 13.01 76.25
CA ASN A 9 -21.25 13.58 76.19
C ASN A 9 -21.77 13.44 74.74
N GLN A 10 -23.01 13.06 74.40
CA GLN A 10 -24.37 13.40 74.89
C GLN A 10 -24.85 14.82 74.57
N SER A 11 -25.53 14.97 73.43
CA SER A 11 -26.87 15.59 73.23
C SER A 11 -27.18 15.62 71.71
N GLU A 12 -28.41 15.60 71.19
CA GLU A 12 -29.74 15.35 71.77
C GLU A 12 -30.74 14.92 70.66
N HIS A 13 -31.88 14.38 71.10
CA HIS A 13 -33.20 14.25 70.45
C HIS A 13 -33.56 15.38 69.43
N GLU A 14 -34.44 15.27 68.44
CA GLU A 14 -35.29 14.19 67.87
C GLU A 14 -35.72 14.62 66.42
N HIS A 15 -36.71 14.10 65.67
CA HIS A 15 -37.93 13.32 65.95
C HIS A 15 -38.32 12.39 64.75
N ALA A 16 -39.57 11.95 64.71
CA ALA A 16 -40.20 11.01 63.78
C ALA A 16 -40.78 11.61 62.47
N ASN A 17 -41.22 10.65 61.62
CA ASN A 17 -42.09 10.70 60.42
C ASN A 17 -41.32 10.60 59.10
N SER A 18 -41.80 9.97 58.03
CA SER A 18 -42.93 9.08 57.72
C SER A 18 -42.75 8.72 56.24
N ILE A 19 -43.14 7.51 55.85
CA ILE A 19 -43.28 7.02 54.48
C ILE A 19 -43.96 8.05 53.56
N VAL A 20 -43.43 8.25 52.34
CA VAL A 20 -44.21 8.46 51.10
C VAL A 20 -43.45 7.82 49.93
N GLU A 21 -44.08 6.87 49.23
CA GLU A 21 -43.71 6.50 47.85
C GLU A 21 -44.22 7.58 46.88
N VAL A 22 -43.38 8.05 45.95
CA VAL A 22 -43.87 8.72 44.73
C VAL A 22 -43.12 8.17 43.53
N THR A 23 -43.87 7.52 42.65
CA THR A 23 -43.52 7.22 41.26
C THR A 23 -43.51 8.49 40.43
N ASP A 24 -42.52 8.67 39.57
CA ASP A 24 -42.50 9.54 38.36
C ASP A 24 -41.10 9.41 37.72
N ASP A 25 -40.88 9.56 36.42
CA ASP A 25 -41.76 9.55 35.25
C ASP A 25 -40.92 9.13 34.03
N ALA A 26 -41.51 8.43 33.05
CA ALA A 26 -40.80 7.91 31.89
C ALA A 26 -40.65 8.98 30.80
N SER A 27 -39.79 9.97 31.04
CA SER A 27 -39.41 10.96 30.04
C SER A 27 -38.44 10.38 29.01
N GLU A 28 -38.94 10.02 27.82
CA GLU A 28 -38.14 9.68 26.64
C GLU A 28 -37.23 10.86 26.26
N GLN A 29 -35.97 10.86 26.70
CA GLN A 29 -34.95 11.75 26.15
C GLN A 29 -34.58 11.28 24.75
N LYS A 30 -35.24 11.88 23.76
CA LYS A 30 -34.88 11.79 22.35
C LYS A 30 -33.53 12.48 22.13
N LEU A 31 -32.45 11.75 22.40
CA LEU A 31 -31.08 12.16 22.08
C LEU A 31 -30.94 12.32 20.57
N VAL A 32 -30.87 13.57 20.13
CA VAL A 32 -30.45 13.93 18.78
C VAL A 32 -28.96 13.64 18.70
N ALA A 33 -28.61 12.52 18.08
CA ALA A 33 -27.23 12.20 17.73
C ALA A 33 -26.91 12.85 16.38
N ASP A 34 -25.86 13.67 16.38
CA ASP A 34 -25.41 14.48 15.25
C ASP A 34 -24.65 13.63 14.21
N GLY A 35 -24.70 14.03 12.94
CA GLY A 35 -23.72 13.70 11.89
C GLY A 35 -23.44 12.24 11.47
N GLY A 36 -23.91 11.19 12.15
CA GLY A 36 -23.58 9.81 11.81
C GLY A 36 -24.14 9.34 10.45
N PRO A 37 -23.51 8.35 9.78
CA PRO A 37 -24.04 7.77 8.54
C PRO A 37 -25.45 7.23 8.78
N GLN A 38 -26.40 7.61 7.93
CA GLN A 38 -27.80 7.21 8.08
C GLN A 38 -27.93 5.70 7.85
N LEU A 39 -28.37 4.99 8.89
CA LEU A 39 -28.60 3.54 8.85
C LEU A 39 -29.61 3.19 7.74
N PRO A 40 -29.40 2.09 6.98
CA PRO A 40 -30.41 1.61 6.04
C PRO A 40 -31.69 1.23 6.79
N ASP A 41 -32.80 1.95 6.54
CA ASP A 41 -34.12 1.57 7.09
C ASP A 41 -34.75 0.45 6.26
N SER A 42 -33.97 -0.60 5.97
CA SER A 42 -34.41 -1.75 5.19
C SER A 42 -35.10 -2.79 6.09
N PRO A 43 -36.08 -3.56 5.58
CA PRO A 43 -36.70 -4.65 6.34
C PRO A 43 -35.68 -5.70 6.77
N GLU A 44 -34.65 -5.92 5.95
CA GLU A 44 -33.58 -6.90 6.14
C GLU A 44 -32.65 -6.49 7.29
N PHE A 45 -32.22 -5.22 7.34
CA PHE A 45 -31.47 -4.67 8.48
C PHE A 45 -32.27 -4.78 9.78
N ASN A 46 -33.55 -4.41 9.74
CA ASN A 46 -34.43 -4.48 10.91
C ASN A 46 -34.64 -5.92 11.40
N GLN A 47 -34.75 -6.91 10.50
CA GLN A 47 -34.86 -8.32 10.86
C GLN A 47 -33.55 -8.85 11.46
N TRP A 48 -32.40 -8.62 10.83
CA TRP A 48 -31.11 -9.05 11.36
C TRP A 48 -30.84 -8.47 12.76
N ARG A 49 -31.12 -7.18 12.97
CA ARG A 49 -31.03 -6.53 14.29
C ARG A 49 -31.85 -7.27 15.36
N LEU A 50 -33.08 -7.68 15.04
CA LEU A 50 -33.96 -8.43 15.94
C LEU A 50 -33.46 -9.85 16.24
N GLU A 51 -32.78 -10.48 15.29
CA GLU A 51 -32.19 -11.82 15.46
C GLU A 51 -30.89 -11.78 16.27
N SER A 52 -29.99 -10.84 16.00
CA SER A 52 -28.73 -10.67 16.72
C SER A 52 -28.94 -10.22 18.18
N THR A 53 -29.94 -9.37 18.45
CA THR A 53 -30.30 -8.96 19.83
C THR A 53 -30.70 -10.15 20.72
N ARG A 54 -31.04 -11.32 20.14
CA ARG A 54 -31.41 -12.53 20.90
C ARG A 54 -30.22 -13.47 21.21
N ARG A 55 -29.00 -13.14 20.78
CA ARG A 55 -27.80 -14.02 20.88
C ARG A 55 -26.75 -13.57 21.91
N THR A 56 -27.04 -12.57 22.74
CA THR A 56 -26.06 -11.79 23.53
C THR A 56 -25.39 -12.49 24.75
N ASP A 57 -25.36 -13.83 24.81
CA ASP A 57 -24.72 -14.59 25.91
C ASP A 57 -23.37 -15.23 25.52
N SER A 58 -22.83 -14.89 24.34
CA SER A 58 -21.53 -15.41 23.87
C SER A 58 -20.81 -14.40 22.99
N ILE A 59 -19.48 -14.35 23.09
CA ILE A 59 -18.60 -13.57 22.21
C ILE A 59 -18.77 -14.10 20.78
N VAL A 60 -19.62 -13.43 20.01
CA VAL A 60 -19.92 -13.77 18.62
C VAL A 60 -19.74 -12.52 17.78
N VAL A 61 -18.70 -12.55 16.95
CA VAL A 61 -18.60 -11.66 15.79
C VAL A 61 -19.52 -12.24 14.73
N ASP A 62 -20.78 -11.80 14.71
CA ASP A 62 -21.74 -12.15 13.67
C ASP A 62 -21.57 -11.11 12.54
N SER A 63 -21.34 -11.58 11.32
CA SER A 63 -21.28 -10.72 10.13
C SER A 63 -22.36 -11.09 9.13
N THR A 64 -22.97 -10.08 8.51
CA THR A 64 -24.01 -10.29 7.50
C THR A 64 -23.84 -9.33 6.33
N LEU A 65 -24.11 -9.83 5.13
CA LEU A 65 -24.16 -9.04 3.91
C LEU A 65 -25.52 -8.36 3.82
N ILE A 66 -25.53 -7.03 3.78
CA ILE A 66 -26.71 -6.22 3.52
C ILE A 66 -26.60 -5.63 2.12
N GLU A 67 -27.64 -5.82 1.31
CA GLU A 67 -27.80 -5.26 -0.04
C GLU A 67 -26.62 -5.57 -1.00
N GLY A 68 -25.86 -6.65 -0.72
CA GLY A 68 -24.73 -7.12 -1.52
C GLY A 68 -23.54 -6.15 -1.63
N SER A 69 -23.57 -5.04 -0.89
CA SER A 69 -22.62 -3.92 -1.03
C SER A 69 -21.88 -3.62 0.27
N TYR A 70 -22.45 -4.03 1.41
CA TYR A 70 -21.93 -3.74 2.74
C TYR A 70 -21.97 -4.99 3.62
N GLU A 71 -20.94 -5.18 4.43
CA GLU A 71 -20.91 -6.17 5.51
C GLU A 71 -21.03 -5.43 6.85
N LEU A 72 -22.01 -5.82 7.69
CA LEU A 72 -22.12 -5.32 9.05
C LEU A 72 -21.43 -6.27 10.02
N THR A 73 -20.64 -5.72 10.93
CA THR A 73 -20.00 -6.46 12.03
C THR A 73 -20.57 -6.00 13.38
N LEU A 74 -20.92 -6.94 14.26
CA LEU A 74 -21.35 -6.64 15.64
C LEU A 74 -20.19 -6.82 16.64
N GLU A 75 -19.94 -5.82 17.49
CA GLU A 75 -18.98 -5.94 18.60
C GLU A 75 -19.68 -6.41 19.88
N SER A 76 -19.24 -7.54 20.45
CA SER A 76 -19.85 -8.13 21.65
C SER A 76 -19.32 -7.58 22.98
N GLU A 77 -18.23 -6.80 22.97
CA GLU A 77 -17.50 -6.44 24.21
C GLU A 77 -17.81 -5.04 24.75
N CYS A 78 -18.44 -4.17 23.95
CA CYS A 78 -18.89 -2.83 24.34
C CYS A 78 -20.42 -2.74 24.25
N ALA A 79 -21.04 -2.19 25.29
CA ALA A 79 -22.50 -2.15 25.48
C ALA A 79 -23.29 -1.59 24.26
N GLY A 80 -23.70 -2.48 23.36
CA GLY A 80 -24.69 -2.22 22.29
C GLY A 80 -24.31 -1.15 21.26
N THR A 81 -23.03 -0.82 21.10
CA THR A 81 -22.52 0.28 20.26
C THR A 81 -21.14 -0.12 19.69
N TRP A 82 -20.85 -0.10 18.38
CA TRP A 82 -21.60 0.27 17.16
C TRP A 82 -21.41 -0.77 16.05
N PHE A 83 -22.20 -0.66 14.97
CA PHE A 83 -21.97 -1.41 13.72
C PHE A 83 -20.92 -0.69 12.87
N GLU A 84 -19.88 -1.40 12.43
CA GLU A 84 -19.00 -0.89 11.38
C GLU A 84 -19.46 -1.41 10.02
N GLN A 85 -19.76 -0.47 9.13
CA GLN A 85 -20.21 -0.72 7.77
C GLN A 85 -18.98 -0.68 6.84
N VAL A 86 -18.36 -1.82 6.60
CA VAL A 86 -17.25 -1.91 5.65
C VAL A 86 -17.82 -2.14 4.25
N PRO A 87 -17.49 -1.29 3.25
CA PRO A 87 -17.83 -1.58 1.86
C PRO A 87 -17.16 -2.89 1.44
N ALA A 88 -17.96 -3.89 1.04
CA ALA A 88 -17.43 -5.18 0.56
C ALA A 88 -16.61 -5.03 -0.73
N ARG A 89 -16.76 -3.88 -1.40
CA ARG A 89 -15.98 -3.43 -2.56
C ARG A 89 -15.42 -2.05 -2.30
N ARG A 90 -14.15 -1.84 -2.65
CA ARG A 90 -13.46 -0.54 -2.56
C ARG A 90 -12.77 -0.23 -3.88
N THR A 91 -12.98 0.95 -4.43
CA THR A 91 -12.30 1.38 -5.67
C THR A 91 -11.10 2.27 -5.41
N ALA A 92 -10.99 2.81 -4.19
CA ALA A 92 -9.86 3.59 -3.71
C ALA A 92 -9.61 3.40 -2.20
N VAL A 93 -8.35 3.55 -1.80
CA VAL A 93 -7.86 3.50 -0.41
C VAL A 93 -6.72 4.49 -0.21
N LEU A 94 -6.48 4.90 1.04
CA LEU A 94 -5.39 5.78 1.45
C LEU A 94 -4.18 5.00 1.98
N HIS A 95 -3.00 5.63 1.98
CA HIS A 95 -1.83 5.14 2.67
C HIS A 95 -2.04 5.18 4.20
N ASN A 96 -1.57 4.14 4.92
CA ASN A 96 -1.82 3.85 6.33
C ASN A 96 -3.29 3.62 6.70
N GLU A 97 -4.19 3.43 5.72
CA GLU A 97 -5.56 3.01 6.00
C GLU A 97 -5.57 1.60 6.61
N PHE A 98 -6.42 1.41 7.62
CA PHE A 98 -6.66 0.11 8.24
C PHE A 98 -7.92 -0.54 7.65
N LEU A 99 -7.80 -1.80 7.23
CA LEU A 99 -8.82 -2.57 6.56
C LEU A 99 -9.10 -3.83 7.39
N TRP A 100 -10.33 -4.00 7.90
CA TRP A 100 -10.73 -5.21 8.62
C TRP A 100 -10.71 -6.48 7.74
N ARG A 101 -10.91 -6.30 6.44
CA ARG A 101 -10.93 -7.37 5.44
C ARG A 101 -10.48 -6.81 4.09
N ILE A 102 -9.87 -7.67 3.27
CA ILE A 102 -9.49 -7.37 1.89
C ILE A 102 -10.77 -7.29 1.03
N PRO A 103 -11.02 -6.18 0.30
CA PRO A 103 -12.23 -6.02 -0.51
C PRO A 103 -12.36 -7.06 -1.64
N ASP A 104 -13.58 -7.55 -1.87
CA ASP A 104 -13.85 -8.69 -2.77
C ASP A 104 -13.61 -8.37 -4.26
N ASN A 105 -13.47 -7.09 -4.63
CA ASN A 105 -13.14 -6.67 -6.01
C ASN A 105 -11.63 -6.58 -6.27
N TRP A 106 -10.76 -6.84 -5.29
CA TRP A 106 -9.31 -6.72 -5.47
C TRP A 106 -8.70 -8.01 -6.02
N GLU A 107 -7.92 -7.88 -7.08
CA GLU A 107 -7.15 -8.99 -7.67
C GLU A 107 -5.87 -9.19 -6.84
N TYR A 108 -5.66 -10.39 -6.28
CA TYR A 108 -4.36 -10.79 -5.75
C TYR A 108 -3.29 -10.74 -6.87
N PHE A 109 -2.08 -10.34 -6.51
CA PHE A 109 -0.97 -10.23 -7.47
C PHE A 109 0.34 -10.88 -6.97
N ALA A 110 0.71 -10.68 -5.70
CA ALA A 110 1.90 -11.31 -5.14
C ALA A 110 1.88 -11.33 -3.59
N ARG A 111 2.71 -12.18 -2.99
CA ARG A 111 3.09 -12.09 -1.58
C ARG A 111 4.61 -12.07 -1.45
N ILE A 112 5.12 -11.12 -0.67
CA ILE A 112 6.51 -11.08 -0.23
C ILE A 112 6.52 -11.59 1.21
N THR A 113 7.29 -12.64 1.46
CA THR A 113 7.43 -13.27 2.78
C THR A 113 8.70 -12.79 3.45
N HIS A 114 8.61 -12.46 4.74
CA HIS A 114 9.73 -11.96 5.55
C HIS A 114 10.02 -12.91 6.72
N GLU A 115 11.29 -13.09 7.10
CA GLU A 115 11.65 -14.03 8.20
C GLU A 115 11.24 -13.51 9.58
N ASP A 116 11.48 -12.22 9.84
CA ASP A 116 11.29 -11.55 11.14
C ASP A 116 10.19 -10.46 11.14
N GLU A 117 9.61 -10.16 9.97
CA GLU A 117 8.58 -9.11 9.78
C GLU A 117 7.29 -9.72 9.21
N PRO A 118 6.12 -9.05 9.31
CA PRO A 118 4.89 -9.59 8.74
C PRO A 118 4.90 -9.54 7.20
N ASP A 119 4.35 -10.58 6.55
CA ASP A 119 4.25 -10.66 5.09
C ASP A 119 3.63 -9.39 4.46
N GLU A 120 4.17 -8.97 3.32
CA GLU A 120 3.59 -7.93 2.48
C GLU A 120 2.82 -8.56 1.31
N ILE A 121 1.57 -8.17 1.12
CA ILE A 121 0.68 -8.72 0.09
C ILE A 121 0.30 -7.63 -0.90
N LEU A 122 0.60 -7.87 -2.17
CA LEU A 122 0.34 -6.96 -3.28
C LEU A 122 -0.99 -7.33 -3.95
N TYR A 123 -1.90 -6.37 -3.94
CA TYR A 123 -3.19 -6.41 -4.63
C TYR A 123 -3.27 -5.37 -5.75
N LYS A 124 -4.22 -5.57 -6.65
CA LYS A 124 -4.58 -4.63 -7.71
C LYS A 124 -6.08 -4.38 -7.72
N ILE A 125 -6.46 -3.10 -7.68
CA ILE A 125 -7.84 -2.65 -7.83
C ILE A 125 -8.13 -2.54 -9.33
N PRO A 126 -9.04 -3.35 -9.91
CA PRO A 126 -9.25 -3.38 -11.37
C PRO A 126 -9.80 -2.06 -11.94
N GLU A 127 -10.71 -1.41 -11.21
CA GLU A 127 -11.42 -0.21 -11.66
C GLU A 127 -10.50 1.01 -11.78
N SER A 128 -9.72 1.28 -10.73
CA SER A 128 -8.78 2.40 -10.68
C SER A 128 -7.41 2.07 -11.30
N ARG A 129 -7.12 0.78 -11.52
CA ARG A 129 -5.81 0.24 -11.94
C ARG A 129 -4.66 0.62 -10.99
N VAL A 130 -5.01 0.87 -9.73
CA VAL A 130 -4.06 1.13 -8.65
C VAL A 130 -3.65 -0.18 -8.01
N SER A 131 -2.36 -0.30 -7.72
CA SER A 131 -1.80 -1.40 -6.94
C SER A 131 -1.66 -0.95 -5.48
N VAL A 132 -1.91 -1.88 -4.56
CA VAL A 132 -1.94 -1.65 -3.12
C VAL A 132 -1.08 -2.71 -2.46
N VAL A 133 -0.11 -2.30 -1.64
CA VAL A 133 0.58 -3.20 -0.72
C VAL A 133 -0.11 -3.12 0.63
N ILE A 134 -0.49 -4.25 1.18
CA ILE A 134 -1.01 -4.39 2.53
C ILE A 134 -0.11 -5.32 3.34
N THR A 135 -0.16 -5.23 4.67
CA THR A 135 0.44 -6.23 5.57
C THR A 135 -0.56 -6.67 6.63
N GLU A 136 -0.45 -7.90 7.12
CA GLU A 136 -1.30 -8.39 8.22
C GLU A 136 -0.86 -7.73 9.54
N GLU A 137 -1.74 -6.95 10.15
CA GLU A 137 -1.51 -6.35 11.45
C GLU A 137 -2.24 -7.15 12.54
N LYS A 138 -1.46 -7.62 13.52
CA LYS A 138 -1.95 -8.30 14.72
C LYS A 138 -1.99 -7.29 15.86
N ASP A 139 -3.19 -6.77 16.17
CA ASP A 139 -3.37 -5.84 17.29
C ASP A 139 -3.11 -6.58 18.61
N GLY A 140 -2.00 -6.24 19.30
CA GLY A 140 -1.52 -7.01 20.46
C GLY A 140 -2.46 -7.02 21.69
N ILE A 141 -3.55 -6.25 21.66
CA ILE A 141 -4.54 -6.14 22.74
C ILE A 141 -5.90 -6.74 22.35
N ARG A 142 -6.19 -6.89 21.05
CA ARG A 142 -7.49 -7.35 20.52
C ARG A 142 -7.27 -8.54 19.60
N SER A 143 -8.08 -9.59 19.73
CA SER A 143 -7.94 -10.83 18.93
C SER A 143 -8.25 -10.69 17.42
N ARG A 144 -8.32 -9.47 16.90
CA ARG A 144 -8.59 -9.19 15.49
C ARG A 144 -7.29 -8.95 14.73
N SER A 145 -6.98 -9.86 13.82
CA SER A 145 -6.13 -9.55 12.68
C SER A 145 -6.87 -8.61 11.73
N GLY A 146 -6.18 -7.58 11.26
CA GLY A 146 -6.61 -6.72 10.16
C GLY A 146 -5.48 -6.51 9.18
N TYR A 147 -5.67 -5.62 8.22
CA TYR A 147 -4.66 -5.30 7.20
C TYR A 147 -4.36 -3.81 7.20
N ARG A 148 -3.09 -3.44 7.12
CA ARG A 148 -2.67 -2.04 6.99
C ARG A 148 -2.15 -1.76 5.59
N VAL A 149 -2.65 -0.70 4.95
CA VAL A 149 -2.20 -0.25 3.62
C VAL A 149 -0.83 0.41 3.74
N LEU A 150 0.22 -0.30 3.36
CA LEU A 150 1.60 0.19 3.38
C LEU A 150 1.92 1.11 2.21
N SER A 151 1.43 0.82 1.00
CA SER A 151 1.63 1.70 -0.15
C SER A 151 0.52 1.59 -1.19
N ILE A 152 0.32 2.67 -1.94
CA ILE A 152 -0.65 2.78 -3.03
C ILE A 152 0.04 3.39 -4.25
N GLY A 153 -0.32 2.95 -5.46
CA GLY A 153 0.26 3.54 -6.66
C GLY A 153 0.22 2.64 -7.88
N ARG A 154 1.31 2.66 -8.64
CA ARG A 154 1.53 1.75 -9.77
C ARG A 154 2.78 0.94 -9.53
N ILE A 155 2.71 -0.34 -9.89
CA ILE A 155 3.88 -1.20 -9.96
C ILE A 155 4.88 -0.63 -10.98
N GLN A 156 6.11 -0.44 -10.53
CA GLN A 156 7.28 -0.18 -11.35
C GLN A 156 8.33 -1.27 -11.11
N THR A 157 9.06 -1.64 -12.15
CA THR A 157 10.22 -2.51 -12.08
C THR A 157 11.45 -1.68 -12.44
N ARG A 158 12.55 -1.86 -11.69
CA ARG A 158 13.84 -1.22 -12.01
C ARG A 158 14.95 -2.27 -11.91
N PRO A 159 15.90 -2.32 -12.86
CA PRO A 159 17.10 -3.11 -12.69
C PRO A 159 17.88 -2.58 -11.47
N THR A 160 18.21 -3.47 -10.54
CA THR A 160 19.05 -3.20 -9.37
C THR A 160 20.51 -3.06 -9.81
N GLU A 161 20.93 -3.92 -10.75
CA GLU A 161 22.26 -3.95 -11.35
C GLU A 161 22.31 -3.06 -12.59
N MET A 162 22.89 -1.88 -12.42
CA MET A 162 23.24 -0.96 -13.49
C MET A 162 24.65 -1.27 -14.02
N PRO A 163 24.97 -0.97 -15.29
CA PRO A 163 26.32 -1.17 -15.84
C PRO A 163 27.39 -0.42 -15.03
N ASP A 164 28.56 -1.03 -14.82
CA ASP A 164 29.68 -0.38 -14.11
C ASP A 164 30.69 0.24 -15.08
N LYS A 165 30.75 1.58 -15.05
CA LYS A 165 31.74 2.34 -15.81
C LYS A 165 33.17 2.07 -15.36
N ASN A 166 33.38 1.74 -14.08
CA ASN A 166 34.73 1.50 -13.55
C ASN A 166 35.27 0.16 -14.03
N ALA A 167 34.44 -0.88 -14.10
CA ALA A 167 34.74 -2.13 -14.78
C ALA A 167 35.14 -1.91 -16.24
N LEU A 168 34.43 -1.05 -17.01
CA LEU A 168 34.82 -0.72 -18.38
C LEU A 168 36.20 -0.02 -18.44
N ILE A 169 36.49 0.89 -17.52
CA ILE A 169 37.81 1.54 -17.43
C ILE A 169 38.91 0.53 -17.07
N GLN A 170 38.60 -0.50 -16.28
CA GLN A 170 39.55 -1.57 -15.95
C GLN A 170 39.78 -2.51 -17.15
N LEU A 171 38.72 -2.88 -17.88
CA LEU A 171 38.79 -3.68 -19.10
C LEU A 171 39.64 -3.01 -20.19
N LEU A 172 39.49 -1.71 -20.40
CA LEU A 172 40.33 -0.97 -21.34
C LEU A 172 41.82 -0.98 -20.91
N ARG A 173 42.12 -0.87 -19.62
CA ARG A 173 43.51 -0.96 -19.11
C ARG A 173 44.11 -2.36 -19.25
N SER A 174 43.35 -3.41 -18.98
CA SER A 174 43.86 -4.78 -19.19
C SER A 174 44.15 -5.04 -20.67
N ILE A 175 43.36 -4.45 -21.58
CA ILE A 175 43.62 -4.50 -23.02
C ILE A 175 44.90 -3.73 -23.41
N GLU A 176 45.17 -2.57 -22.79
CA GLU A 176 46.42 -1.82 -22.97
C GLU A 176 47.65 -2.57 -22.44
N ASP A 177 47.50 -3.31 -21.33
CA ASP A 177 48.58 -4.04 -20.64
C ASP A 177 48.88 -5.45 -21.22
N GLU A 178 48.01 -6.00 -22.09
CA GLU A 178 48.15 -7.37 -22.64
C GLU A 178 48.89 -7.41 -23.99
N ASP A 179 49.95 -8.24 -24.09
CA ASP A 179 50.72 -8.51 -25.34
C ASP A 179 49.87 -9.08 -26.50
N ASN A 180 48.63 -9.49 -26.24
CA ASN A 180 47.70 -10.07 -27.22
C ASN A 180 46.43 -9.22 -27.32
N HIS A 181 46.59 -7.97 -27.76
CA HIS A 181 45.47 -7.04 -27.94
C HIS A 181 44.33 -7.67 -28.77
N PRO A 182 43.06 -7.39 -28.44
CA PRO A 182 41.93 -7.71 -29.29
C PRO A 182 42.03 -6.93 -30.62
N SER A 183 41.13 -7.21 -31.56
CA SER A 183 41.13 -6.45 -32.82
C SER A 183 40.87 -4.96 -32.56
N GLU A 184 41.55 -4.09 -33.33
CA GLU A 184 41.41 -2.62 -33.29
C GLU A 184 39.94 -2.16 -33.24
N ALA A 185 39.06 -2.84 -34.00
CA ALA A 185 37.62 -2.57 -34.01
C ALA A 185 36.89 -2.81 -32.67
N ILE A 186 37.38 -3.74 -31.82
CA ILE A 186 36.88 -3.97 -30.47
C ILE A 186 37.36 -2.84 -29.56
N GLU A 187 38.66 -2.51 -29.58
CA GLU A 187 39.25 -1.43 -28.78
C GLU A 187 38.58 -0.07 -29.07
N ASP A 188 38.46 0.30 -30.35
CA ASP A 188 37.72 1.49 -30.82
C ASP A 188 36.27 1.50 -30.28
N THR A 189 35.61 0.34 -30.27
CA THR A 189 34.23 0.21 -29.79
C THR A 189 34.13 0.42 -28.29
N LEU A 190 35.03 -0.20 -27.51
CA LEU A 190 35.10 -0.05 -26.05
C LEU A 190 35.39 1.41 -25.65
N GLN A 191 36.33 2.05 -26.35
CA GLN A 191 36.71 3.44 -26.13
C GLN A 191 35.54 4.40 -26.46
N TYR A 192 34.84 4.20 -27.59
CA TYR A 192 33.66 4.98 -27.94
C TYR A 192 32.52 4.81 -26.92
N LEU A 193 32.30 3.59 -26.42
CA LEU A 193 31.31 3.32 -25.36
C LEU A 193 31.68 4.01 -24.04
N LEU A 194 32.97 4.13 -23.71
CA LEU A 194 33.42 4.87 -22.53
C LEU A 194 33.14 6.39 -22.65
N GLU A 195 33.41 6.96 -23.84
CA GLU A 195 33.12 8.36 -24.16
C GLU A 195 31.62 8.65 -24.14
N HIS A 196 30.81 7.75 -24.69
CA HIS A 196 29.36 7.91 -24.84
C HIS A 196 28.55 7.17 -23.76
N TRP A 197 29.18 6.84 -22.63
CA TRP A 197 28.65 5.96 -21.59
C TRP A 197 27.20 6.22 -21.19
N HIS A 198 26.81 7.48 -20.98
CA HIS A 198 25.43 7.83 -20.56
C HIS A 198 24.37 7.34 -21.56
N ARG A 199 24.70 7.27 -22.86
CA ARG A 199 23.78 6.82 -23.92
C ARG A 199 23.61 5.30 -23.86
N PHE A 200 24.70 4.57 -23.68
CA PHE A 200 24.66 3.13 -23.45
C PHE A 200 23.88 2.80 -22.17
N GLU A 201 24.21 3.46 -21.05
CA GLU A 201 23.53 3.28 -19.76
C GLU A 201 22.03 3.58 -19.83
N THR A 202 21.65 4.65 -20.54
CA THR A 202 20.24 5.01 -20.77
C THR A 202 19.52 3.96 -21.61
N SER A 203 20.13 3.48 -22.70
CA SER A 203 19.57 2.43 -23.55
C SER A 203 19.42 1.11 -22.79
N TYR A 204 20.43 0.72 -22.01
CA TYR A 204 20.40 -0.44 -21.11
C TYR A 204 19.24 -0.32 -20.12
N ARG A 205 19.14 0.81 -19.39
CA ARG A 205 18.06 1.04 -18.43
C ARG A 205 16.68 0.93 -19.07
N GLN A 206 16.45 1.61 -20.19
CA GLN A 206 15.17 1.58 -20.90
C GLN A 206 14.81 0.19 -21.44
N TYR A 207 15.81 -0.56 -21.92
CA TYR A 207 15.61 -1.95 -22.34
C TYR A 207 15.19 -2.82 -21.16
N TYR A 208 15.97 -2.80 -20.07
CA TYR A 208 15.72 -3.65 -18.91
C TYR A 208 14.46 -3.26 -18.15
N GLU A 209 14.13 -1.97 -17.96
CA GLU A 209 12.85 -1.52 -17.40
C GLU A 209 11.66 -2.06 -18.22
N LYS A 210 11.73 -1.94 -19.56
CA LYS A 210 10.65 -2.39 -20.47
C LYS A 210 10.46 -3.91 -20.45
N TRP A 211 11.53 -4.69 -20.52
CA TRP A 211 11.44 -6.15 -20.60
C TRP A 211 11.22 -6.79 -19.23
N SER A 212 11.88 -6.29 -18.18
CA SER A 212 11.60 -6.73 -16.80
C SER A 212 10.14 -6.52 -16.44
N SER A 213 9.56 -5.35 -16.75
CA SER A 213 8.14 -5.10 -16.50
C SER A 213 7.24 -6.16 -17.16
N LYS A 214 7.55 -6.55 -18.40
CA LYS A 214 6.80 -7.58 -19.12
C LYS A 214 6.97 -8.97 -18.50
N LEU A 215 8.20 -9.36 -18.15
CA LEU A 215 8.49 -10.69 -17.58
C LEU A 215 7.91 -10.82 -16.18
N MET A 216 8.12 -9.81 -15.33
CA MET A 216 7.53 -9.70 -13.99
C MET A 216 6.00 -9.78 -14.04
N MET A 217 5.36 -9.00 -14.92
CA MET A 217 3.90 -9.05 -15.11
C MET A 217 3.38 -10.39 -15.63
N ASN A 218 4.23 -11.27 -16.15
CA ASN A 218 3.86 -12.64 -16.49
C ASN A 218 4.11 -13.59 -15.31
N ALA A 219 5.23 -13.43 -14.60
CA ALA A 219 5.58 -14.23 -13.42
C ALA A 219 4.51 -14.09 -12.32
N PHE A 220 4.16 -12.86 -11.94
CA PHE A 220 3.10 -12.56 -10.95
C PHE A 220 1.66 -12.80 -11.46
N ARG A 221 1.48 -13.31 -12.68
CA ARG A 221 0.16 -13.68 -13.24
C ARG A 221 -0.02 -15.19 -13.38
N GLY A 222 0.84 -16.00 -12.75
CA GLY A 222 0.58 -17.42 -12.59
C GLY A 222 -0.75 -17.65 -11.84
N ASP A 223 -1.44 -18.76 -12.15
CA ASP A 223 -2.61 -19.25 -11.40
C ASP A 223 -2.19 -19.83 -10.02
N ARG A 224 -1.31 -19.13 -9.30
CA ARG A 224 -0.61 -19.64 -8.12
C ARG A 224 -0.52 -18.56 -7.05
N ASP A 225 -0.58 -18.99 -5.79
CA ASP A 225 -0.16 -18.21 -4.63
C ASP A 225 1.38 -18.06 -4.66
N ASP A 226 1.91 -17.37 -5.67
CA ASP A 226 3.35 -17.21 -5.82
C ASP A 226 3.88 -16.30 -4.70
N THR A 227 4.68 -16.90 -3.83
CA THR A 227 5.37 -16.28 -2.69
C THR A 227 6.82 -16.00 -3.05
N PHE A 228 7.32 -14.82 -2.68
CA PHE A 228 8.66 -14.35 -2.99
C PHE A 228 9.40 -13.95 -1.72
N ASP A 229 10.66 -14.36 -1.58
CA ASP A 229 11.48 -14.00 -0.40
C ASP A 229 11.93 -12.52 -0.42
N SER A 230 11.67 -11.78 -1.50
CA SER A 230 12.07 -10.38 -1.65
C SER A 230 11.28 -9.65 -2.74
N TRP A 231 11.23 -8.31 -2.61
CA TRP A 231 10.87 -7.39 -3.68
C TRP A 231 11.87 -7.38 -4.85
N SER A 232 13.07 -7.94 -4.67
CA SER A 232 14.09 -8.08 -5.72
C SER A 232 14.15 -9.53 -6.20
N VAL A 233 14.00 -9.73 -7.52
CA VAL A 233 13.99 -11.08 -8.13
C VAL A 233 14.76 -11.08 -9.45
N GLU A 234 15.14 -12.27 -9.93
CA GLU A 234 15.75 -12.49 -11.24
C GLU A 234 14.69 -13.03 -12.22
N PRO A 235 14.03 -12.20 -13.05
CA PRO A 235 12.94 -12.63 -13.92
C PRO A 235 13.41 -13.31 -15.22
N TRP A 236 14.68 -13.72 -15.32
CA TRP A 236 15.32 -14.17 -16.55
C TRP A 236 15.46 -15.69 -16.58
N GLU A 237 14.88 -16.34 -17.59
CA GLU A 237 15.04 -17.80 -17.80
C GLU A 237 16.41 -18.18 -18.41
N VAL A 238 17.09 -17.20 -19.01
CA VAL A 238 18.37 -17.33 -19.72
C VAL A 238 19.20 -16.06 -19.55
N GLU A 239 20.53 -16.19 -19.68
CA GLU A 239 21.45 -15.04 -19.72
C GLU A 239 21.08 -14.08 -20.87
N GLN A 240 21.18 -12.79 -20.60
CA GLN A 240 20.73 -11.71 -21.48
C GLN A 240 21.91 -11.13 -22.28
N VAL A 241 21.81 -11.19 -23.61
CA VAL A 241 22.85 -10.68 -24.52
C VAL A 241 22.61 -9.21 -24.85
N ILE A 242 23.55 -8.34 -24.46
CA ILE A 242 23.50 -6.88 -24.66
C ILE A 242 24.11 -6.41 -25.99
N GLY A 243 24.66 -7.29 -26.82
CA GLY A 243 25.30 -6.93 -28.10
C GLY A 243 24.43 -6.05 -29.01
N HIS A 244 23.11 -6.23 -28.97
CA HIS A 244 22.17 -5.37 -29.68
C HIS A 244 22.18 -3.90 -29.18
N LEU A 245 22.33 -3.66 -27.87
CA LEU A 245 22.48 -2.31 -27.29
C LEU A 245 23.82 -1.67 -27.65
N VAL A 246 24.87 -2.48 -27.78
CA VAL A 246 26.17 -2.05 -28.29
C VAL A 246 26.01 -1.59 -29.74
N SER A 247 25.44 -2.42 -30.61
CA SER A 247 25.14 -2.07 -32.01
C SER A 247 24.26 -0.82 -32.14
N ASP A 248 23.21 -0.66 -31.33
CA ASP A 248 22.34 0.53 -31.36
C ASP A 248 23.06 1.82 -30.89
N THR A 249 24.16 1.69 -30.13
CA THR A 249 24.93 2.84 -29.63
C THR A 249 25.95 3.33 -30.66
N ILE A 250 26.71 2.43 -31.29
CA ILE A 250 27.87 2.75 -32.15
C ILE A 250 27.71 2.34 -33.64
N ASN A 251 26.74 1.48 -33.97
CA ASN A 251 26.53 0.91 -35.31
C ASN A 251 27.78 0.16 -35.84
N CYS A 252 28.36 -0.71 -35.02
CA CYS A 252 29.45 -1.63 -35.39
C CYS A 252 28.94 -2.93 -36.04
N ALA A 253 29.86 -3.74 -36.56
CA ALA A 253 29.56 -5.07 -37.06
C ALA A 253 29.10 -6.00 -35.92
N ARG A 254 28.20 -6.95 -36.24
CA ARG A 254 27.67 -7.89 -35.26
C ARG A 254 28.76 -8.67 -34.54
N GLU A 255 29.78 -9.15 -35.26
CA GLU A 255 30.90 -9.91 -34.68
C GLU A 255 31.66 -9.07 -33.62
N THR A 256 31.81 -7.77 -33.86
CA THR A 256 32.39 -6.82 -32.89
C THR A 256 31.46 -6.61 -31.69
N ALA A 257 30.15 -6.48 -31.92
CA ALA A 257 29.17 -6.29 -30.86
C ALA A 257 29.01 -7.54 -29.96
N ASP A 258 29.07 -8.73 -30.55
CA ASP A 258 29.04 -10.01 -29.84
C ASP A 258 30.35 -10.17 -29.02
N ALA A 259 31.53 -9.87 -29.57
CA ALA A 259 32.80 -9.88 -28.82
C ALA A 259 32.87 -8.84 -27.68
N VAL A 260 32.31 -7.65 -27.89
CA VAL A 260 32.21 -6.60 -26.84
C VAL A 260 31.22 -7.00 -25.75
N ASN A 261 30.12 -7.68 -26.09
CA ASN A 261 29.21 -8.27 -25.11
C ASN A 261 29.96 -9.26 -24.21
N ASP A 262 30.73 -10.17 -24.79
CA ASP A 262 31.42 -11.21 -24.03
C ASP A 262 32.49 -10.59 -23.10
N ALA A 263 33.26 -9.61 -23.58
CA ALA A 263 34.19 -8.86 -22.77
C ALA A 263 33.50 -8.04 -21.64
N PHE A 264 32.31 -7.49 -21.90
CA PHE A 264 31.52 -6.79 -20.88
C PHE A 264 31.01 -7.74 -19.78
N MET A 265 30.63 -8.97 -20.13
CA MET A 265 30.22 -9.99 -19.17
C MET A 265 31.41 -10.49 -18.34
N GLU A 266 32.53 -10.83 -18.99
CA GLU A 266 33.73 -11.36 -18.33
C GLU A 266 34.34 -10.34 -17.35
N ALA A 267 34.40 -9.06 -17.73
CA ALA A 267 34.89 -7.99 -16.87
C ALA A 267 33.85 -7.45 -15.85
N GLY A 268 32.62 -7.98 -15.83
CA GLY A 268 31.56 -7.52 -14.93
C GLY A 268 31.07 -6.08 -15.20
N VAL A 269 31.24 -5.58 -16.43
CA VAL A 269 30.71 -4.28 -16.88
C VAL A 269 29.18 -4.29 -16.90
N VAL A 270 28.58 -5.44 -17.20
CA VAL A 270 27.15 -5.70 -17.04
C VAL A 270 26.93 -7.07 -16.42
N SER A 271 25.75 -7.26 -15.83
CA SER A 271 25.30 -8.57 -15.35
C SER A 271 24.61 -9.34 -16.49
N PRO A 272 24.82 -10.67 -16.61
CA PRO A 272 24.09 -11.49 -17.55
C PRO A 272 22.61 -11.68 -17.16
N SER A 273 22.27 -11.53 -15.88
CA SER A 273 20.92 -11.76 -15.35
C SER A 273 20.59 -10.70 -14.28
N PRO A 274 20.54 -9.41 -14.63
CA PRO A 274 20.48 -8.33 -13.64
C PRO A 274 19.23 -8.43 -12.76
N THR A 275 19.41 -8.45 -11.45
CA THR A 275 18.30 -8.44 -10.49
C THR A 275 17.38 -7.26 -10.76
N VAL A 276 16.07 -7.47 -10.57
CA VAL A 276 15.04 -6.45 -10.76
C VAL A 276 14.29 -6.24 -9.45
N THR A 277 14.34 -5.02 -8.93
CA THR A 277 13.51 -4.60 -7.81
C THR A 277 12.13 -4.15 -8.32
N LEU A 278 11.09 -4.81 -7.79
CA LEU A 278 9.69 -4.41 -7.88
C LEU A 278 9.40 -3.33 -6.83
N SER A 279 8.59 -2.33 -7.17
CA SER A 279 8.14 -1.32 -6.20
C SER A 279 6.75 -0.79 -6.57
N VAL A 280 5.93 -0.47 -5.57
CA VAL A 280 4.68 0.31 -5.79
C VAL A 280 4.99 1.77 -5.51
N GLN A 281 4.85 2.62 -6.53
CA GLN A 281 5.14 4.05 -6.41
C GLN A 281 3.87 4.86 -6.60
N GLU A 282 3.64 5.84 -5.71
CA GLU A 282 2.51 6.77 -5.71
C GLU A 282 2.63 7.81 -6.87
N THR A 283 2.77 7.30 -8.09
CA THR A 283 2.94 8.09 -9.31
C THR A 283 1.67 8.03 -10.15
N ARG A 284 1.03 9.19 -10.36
CA ARG A 284 -0.16 9.34 -11.22
C ARG A 284 -1.30 8.38 -10.84
N LEU A 285 -1.75 8.49 -9.59
CA LEU A 285 -3.06 8.00 -9.17
C LEU A 285 -4.16 8.62 -10.08
N PRO A 286 -5.31 7.95 -10.29
CA PRO A 286 -6.41 8.53 -11.05
C PRO A 286 -6.91 9.86 -10.46
N ILE A 287 -7.41 10.75 -11.31
CA ILE A 287 -8.04 11.99 -10.84
C ILE A 287 -9.28 11.64 -10.01
N GLY A 288 -9.41 12.27 -8.85
CA GLY A 288 -10.43 11.99 -7.84
C GLY A 288 -10.10 10.83 -6.90
N TYR A 289 -9.01 10.06 -7.10
CA TYR A 289 -8.77 8.82 -6.35
C TYR A 289 -8.73 9.00 -4.82
N ARG A 290 -7.97 9.98 -4.30
CA ARG A 290 -7.91 10.24 -2.85
C ARG A 290 -9.26 10.71 -2.29
N ALA A 291 -10.01 11.50 -3.07
CA ALA A 291 -11.35 11.94 -2.68
C ALA A 291 -12.36 10.78 -2.68
N GLN A 292 -12.26 9.87 -3.65
CA GLN A 292 -13.04 8.64 -3.69
C GLN A 292 -12.73 7.77 -2.46
N ALA A 293 -11.47 7.62 -2.06
CA ALA A 293 -11.08 6.89 -0.86
C ALA A 293 -11.69 7.50 0.41
N LEU A 294 -11.60 8.83 0.57
CA LEU A 294 -12.21 9.56 1.70
C LEU A 294 -13.75 9.43 1.71
N THR A 295 -14.39 9.47 0.54
CA THR A 295 -15.83 9.26 0.40
C THR A 295 -16.23 7.81 0.73
N GLU A 296 -15.44 6.81 0.30
CA GLU A 296 -15.61 5.39 0.64
C GLU A 296 -15.33 5.09 2.12
N LEU A 297 -14.54 5.93 2.80
CA LEU A 297 -14.36 5.95 4.27
C LEU A 297 -15.48 6.66 5.02
N GLY A 298 -16.44 7.26 4.32
CA GLY A 298 -17.55 8.00 4.93
C GLY A 298 -17.19 9.40 5.45
N CYS A 299 -16.01 9.95 5.09
CA CYS A 299 -15.65 11.32 5.43
C CYS A 299 -16.62 12.30 4.77
N SER A 300 -16.95 13.38 5.49
CA SER A 300 -17.74 14.47 4.93
C SER A 300 -16.99 15.22 3.83
N SER A 301 -17.74 16.01 3.07
CA SER A 301 -17.23 16.89 2.01
C SER A 301 -16.17 17.88 2.49
N ASP A 302 -16.34 18.41 3.71
CA ASP A 302 -15.45 19.41 4.28
C ASP A 302 -14.18 18.74 4.83
N GLU A 303 -14.29 17.62 5.55
CA GLU A 303 -13.13 16.81 5.99
C GLU A 303 -12.30 16.31 4.80
N THR A 304 -12.97 15.91 3.71
CA THR A 304 -12.31 15.50 2.45
C THR A 304 -11.51 16.67 1.86
N MET A 305 -12.06 17.88 1.89
CA MET A 305 -11.39 19.09 1.40
C MET A 305 -10.20 19.48 2.29
N ASP A 306 -10.37 19.45 3.61
CA ASP A 306 -9.31 19.79 4.58
C ASP A 306 -8.14 18.80 4.51
N TYR A 307 -8.42 17.49 4.45
CA TYR A 307 -7.39 16.47 4.25
C TYR A 307 -6.62 16.70 2.94
N LEU A 308 -7.33 16.97 1.84
CA LEU A 308 -6.67 17.21 0.56
C LEU A 308 -5.76 18.43 0.65
N ILE A 309 -6.22 19.55 1.23
CA ILE A 309 -5.44 20.78 1.42
C ILE A 309 -4.16 20.51 2.23
N ASP A 310 -4.28 19.83 3.38
CA ASP A 310 -3.13 19.44 4.21
C ASP A 310 -2.08 18.65 3.41
N GLN A 311 -2.51 17.70 2.57
CA GLN A 311 -1.58 16.91 1.75
C GLN A 311 -0.83 17.74 0.68
N PHE A 312 -1.37 18.86 0.18
CA PHE A 312 -0.57 19.78 -0.66
C PHE A 312 0.44 20.58 0.16
N GLU A 313 -0.01 21.13 1.28
CA GLU A 313 0.80 22.06 2.08
C GLU A 313 1.98 21.34 2.75
N THR A 314 1.80 20.07 3.12
CA THR A 314 2.82 19.24 3.79
C THR A 314 3.79 18.50 2.85
N LYS A 315 3.43 18.26 1.58
CA LYS A 315 4.27 17.54 0.60
C LYS A 315 4.68 18.38 -0.62
N PRO A 316 5.36 19.54 -0.46
CA PRO A 316 5.82 20.33 -1.60
C PRO A 316 6.94 19.64 -2.42
N ASP A 317 7.73 18.74 -1.84
CA ASP A 317 9.05 18.34 -2.39
C ASP A 317 9.13 16.99 -3.13
N ILE A 318 8.01 16.28 -3.33
CA ILE A 318 8.01 15.07 -4.18
C ILE A 318 7.99 15.47 -5.66
N SER A 319 9.16 15.86 -6.19
CA SER A 319 9.53 15.95 -7.62
C SER A 319 8.36 15.89 -8.62
N GLY A 320 7.54 16.96 -8.70
CA GLY A 320 6.24 16.80 -9.34
C GLY A 320 5.43 18.05 -9.61
N GLU A 321 5.70 18.71 -10.75
CA GLU A 321 4.64 19.47 -11.44
C GLU A 321 3.46 18.53 -11.78
N ALA A 322 3.75 17.33 -12.29
CA ALA A 322 2.73 16.33 -12.62
C ALA A 322 2.02 15.72 -11.40
N ALA A 323 2.62 15.75 -10.21
CA ALA A 323 1.96 15.31 -8.97
C ALA A 323 1.01 16.40 -8.46
N ARG A 324 1.50 17.64 -8.37
CA ARG A 324 0.70 18.82 -8.00
C ARG A 324 -0.47 19.05 -8.96
N GLU A 325 -0.28 18.84 -10.26
CA GLU A 325 -1.37 18.98 -11.25
C GLU A 325 -2.47 17.93 -11.03
N VAL A 326 -2.12 16.67 -10.75
CA VAL A 326 -3.10 15.61 -10.42
C VAL A 326 -3.84 15.94 -9.14
N ASP A 327 -3.15 16.39 -8.09
CA ASP A 327 -3.81 16.77 -6.85
C ASP A 327 -4.69 18.01 -7.01
N GLU A 328 -4.27 19.04 -7.77
CA GLU A 328 -5.13 20.18 -8.09
C GLU A 328 -6.39 19.75 -8.85
N GLN A 329 -6.26 18.78 -9.76
CA GLN A 329 -7.39 18.18 -10.46
C GLN A 329 -8.28 17.37 -9.51
N ASN A 330 -7.73 16.70 -8.48
CA ASN A 330 -8.49 16.04 -7.41
C ASN A 330 -9.37 17.06 -6.65
N VAL A 331 -8.79 18.18 -6.21
CA VAL A 331 -9.54 19.26 -5.53
C VAL A 331 -10.60 19.88 -6.43
N ARG A 332 -10.30 20.09 -7.72
CA ARG A 332 -11.29 20.60 -8.68
C ARG A 332 -12.43 19.61 -8.92
N ALA A 333 -12.14 18.30 -8.96
CA ALA A 333 -13.15 17.25 -9.08
C ALA A 333 -14.09 17.22 -7.86
N VAL A 334 -13.54 17.28 -6.64
CA VAL A 334 -14.35 17.42 -5.41
C VAL A 334 -15.20 18.68 -5.45
N ARG A 335 -14.61 19.85 -5.70
CA ARG A 335 -15.35 21.13 -5.82
C ARG A 335 -16.40 21.17 -6.94
N HIS A 336 -16.39 20.21 -7.87
CA HIS A 336 -17.44 20.01 -8.87
C HIS A 336 -18.50 19.00 -8.39
N ALA A 337 -18.13 17.97 -7.65
CA ALA A 337 -19.06 17.02 -7.04
C ALA A 337 -19.89 17.63 -5.89
N LEU A 338 -19.37 18.69 -5.25
CA LEU A 338 -20.03 19.44 -4.17
C LEU A 338 -20.95 20.59 -4.65
N LYS A 339 -21.34 20.61 -5.94
CA LYS A 339 -22.19 21.64 -6.55
C LYS A 339 -23.37 21.03 -7.31
#